data_AF-A0A1X1Y6Y0-F1
#
_entry.id   AF-A0A1X1Y6Y0-F1
#
_cell.length_a   1.000
_cell.length_b   1.000
_cell.length_c   1.000
_cell.angle_alpha   90.00
_cell.angle_beta   90.00
_cell.angle_gamma   90.00
#
_symmetry.space_group_name_H-M   'P 1'
#
loop_
_entity.id
_entity.type
_entity.pdbx_description
1 polymer ?
#
loop_
_entity_poly.entity_id
_entity_poly.type
_entity_poly.pdbx_seq_one_letter_code
_entity_poly.pdbx_strand_id
1 'polypeptide(L)'
;MVAYSPITGWTGWANNAATMEEATHIALGNCQQHGDGCTVASWARNGCVALALGSDRWGADWGLTAAAAHNAALARVPSGRIVELHCTGE
;
A
#
# COMPACT_ATOMS: atom_id res chain seq x y z
N MET A 1 -2.65 4.37 3.89
CA MET A 1 -2.99 2.95 3.64
C MET A 1 -2.82 2.66 2.17
N VAL A 2 -2.37 1.45 1.83
CA VAL A 2 -2.43 0.91 0.47
C VAL A 2 -3.15 -0.45 0.50
N ALA A 3 -3.95 -0.70 -0.52
CA ALA A 3 -4.62 -1.95 -0.84
C ALA A 3 -4.19 -2.38 -2.25
N TYR A 4 -4.14 -3.70 -2.47
CA TYR A 4 -3.68 -4.27 -3.72
C TYR A 4 -4.49 -5.53 -4.06
N SER A 5 -4.83 -5.69 -5.33
CA SER A 5 -5.35 -6.94 -5.86
C SER A 5 -4.25 -7.69 -6.63
N PRO A 6 -3.79 -8.86 -6.15
CA PRO A 6 -2.89 -9.69 -6.92
C PRO A 6 -3.56 -10.34 -8.14
N ILE A 7 -4.90 -10.32 -8.21
CA ILE A 7 -5.67 -10.87 -9.33
C ILE A 7 -5.65 -9.90 -10.51
N THR A 8 -5.92 -8.63 -10.23
CA THR A 8 -6.12 -7.61 -11.27
C THR A 8 -4.92 -6.67 -11.43
N GLY A 9 -4.00 -6.66 -10.48
CA GLY A 9 -2.84 -5.76 -10.43
C GLY A 9 -3.20 -4.33 -9.98
N TRP A 10 -4.46 -4.06 -9.65
CA TRP A 10 -4.90 -2.73 -9.24
C TRP A 10 -4.60 -2.43 -7.79
N THR A 11 -4.35 -1.15 -7.54
CA THR A 11 -4.06 -0.59 -6.23
C THR A 11 -5.15 0.39 -5.82
N GLY A 12 -5.31 0.59 -4.52
CA GLY A 12 -6.11 1.67 -3.97
C GLY A 12 -5.45 2.18 -2.70
N TRP A 13 -5.53 3.48 -2.43
CA TRP A 13 -4.88 4.07 -1.26
C TRP A 13 -5.77 5.10 -0.57
N ALA A 14 -5.37 5.41 0.66
CA ALA A 14 -5.97 6.44 1.49
C ALA A 14 -4.87 7.10 2.32
N ASN A 15 -4.68 8.40 2.15
CA ASN A 15 -3.63 9.20 2.80
C ASN A 15 -4.18 10.14 3.90
N ASN A 16 -5.49 10.42 3.91
CA ASN A 16 -6.11 11.43 4.79
C ASN A 16 -7.20 10.87 5.73
N ALA A 17 -7.13 9.57 6.07
CA ALA A 17 -8.08 8.95 6.98
C ALA A 17 -7.68 9.16 8.46
N ALA A 18 -8.65 9.47 9.32
CA ALA A 18 -8.44 9.67 10.74
C ALA A 18 -8.25 8.35 11.51
N THR A 19 -8.78 7.25 10.97
CA THR A 19 -8.71 5.91 11.57
C THR A 19 -8.22 4.86 10.58
N MET A 20 -7.71 3.73 11.09
CA MET A 20 -7.35 2.58 10.25
C MET A 20 -8.58 2.03 9.51
N GLU A 21 -9.74 2.04 10.14
CA GLU A 21 -10.98 1.49 9.60
C GLU A 21 -11.51 2.33 8.44
N GLU A 22 -11.48 3.66 8.58
CA GLU A 22 -11.76 4.59 7.48
C GLU A 22 -10.76 4.44 6.34
N ALA A 23 -9.46 4.34 6.66
CA ALA A 23 -8.41 4.14 5.66
C ALA A 23 -8.63 2.83 4.87
N THR A 24 -9.07 1.79 5.57
CA THR A 24 -9.42 0.47 5.00
C THR A 24 -10.57 0.59 4.04
N HIS A 25 -11.65 1.24 4.46
CA HIS A 25 -12.82 1.43 3.63
C HIS A 25 -12.49 2.19 2.34
N ILE A 26 -11.74 3.29 2.44
CA ILE A 26 -11.37 4.12 1.27
C ILE A 26 -10.41 3.36 0.35
N ALA A 27 -9.33 2.77 0.89
CA ALA A 27 -8.34 2.09 0.06
C ALA A 27 -8.92 0.85 -0.66
N LEU A 28 -9.75 0.07 0.04
CA LEU A 28 -10.45 -1.06 -0.57
C LEU A 28 -11.49 -0.60 -1.59
N GLY A 29 -12.30 0.41 -1.27
CA GLY A 29 -13.29 0.96 -2.20
C GLY A 29 -12.67 1.49 -3.49
N ASN A 30 -11.49 2.13 -3.39
CA ASN A 30 -10.73 2.58 -4.56
C ASN A 30 -10.19 1.41 -5.39
N CYS A 31 -9.65 0.38 -4.75
CA CYS A 31 -9.14 -0.79 -5.45
C CYS A 31 -10.27 -1.61 -6.11
N GLN A 32 -11.38 -1.82 -5.39
CA GLN A 32 -12.51 -2.67 -5.80
C GLN A 32 -13.29 -2.13 -6.99
N GLN A 33 -13.18 -0.83 -7.28
CA GLN A 33 -13.72 -0.24 -8.51
C GLN A 33 -13.12 -0.88 -9.78
N HIS A 34 -11.94 -1.49 -9.66
CA HIS A 34 -11.23 -2.12 -10.76
C HIS A 34 -11.29 -3.66 -10.74
N GLY A 35 -12.12 -4.24 -9.86
CA GLY A 35 -12.39 -5.68 -9.79
C GLY A 35 -12.11 -6.29 -8.43
N ASP A 36 -12.25 -7.62 -8.36
CA ASP A 36 -12.15 -8.38 -7.12
C ASP A 36 -10.70 -8.64 -6.67
N GLY A 37 -10.55 -9.18 -5.46
CA GLY A 37 -9.25 -9.62 -4.92
C GLY A 37 -8.45 -8.54 -4.20
N CYS A 38 -9.00 -7.33 -4.06
CA CYS A 38 -8.38 -6.26 -3.28
C CYS A 38 -8.29 -6.63 -1.80
N THR A 39 -7.08 -6.56 -1.26
CA THR A 39 -6.81 -6.71 0.17
C THR A 39 -5.98 -5.55 0.70
N VAL A 40 -6.10 -5.26 1.99
CA VAL A 40 -5.25 -4.26 2.64
C VAL A 40 -3.82 -4.77 2.64
N ALA A 41 -2.92 -4.00 2.04
CA ALA A 41 -1.53 -4.36 1.88
C ALA A 41 -0.67 -3.77 3.01
N SER A 42 -0.86 -2.50 3.37
CA SER A 42 -0.19 -1.87 4.52
C SER A 42 -0.86 -0.57 4.97
N TRP A 43 -0.64 -0.18 6.22
CA TRP A 43 -1.14 1.06 6.83
C TRP A 43 -0.05 1.76 7.64
N ALA A 44 -0.13 3.09 7.67
CA ALA A 44 0.72 3.94 8.51
C ALA A 44 -0.14 5.01 9.18
N ARG A 45 0.24 5.40 10.41
CA ARG A 45 -0.25 6.60 11.10
C ARG A 45 0.92 7.55 11.28
N ASN A 46 0.80 8.79 10.79
CA ASN A 46 1.89 9.77 10.81
C ASN A 46 3.17 9.23 10.14
N GLY A 47 3.02 8.64 8.96
CA GLY A 47 4.11 7.99 8.24
C GLY A 47 3.71 7.66 6.81
N CYS A 48 4.55 6.89 6.13
CA CYS A 48 4.35 6.50 4.74
C CYS A 48 4.18 5.00 4.61
N VAL A 49 3.43 4.58 3.60
CA VAL A 49 3.30 3.18 3.16
C VAL A 49 3.86 3.05 1.77
N ALA A 50 4.48 1.91 1.48
CA ALA A 50 4.98 1.59 0.15
C ALA A 50 4.53 0.18 -0.27
N LEU A 51 4.27 -0.02 -1.56
CA LEU A 51 4.01 -1.32 -2.17
C LEU A 51 5.14 -1.65 -3.14
N ALA A 52 5.75 -2.82 -2.96
CA ALA A 52 6.73 -3.40 -3.85
C ALA A 52 6.13 -4.59 -4.62
N LEU A 53 6.41 -4.66 -5.91
CA LEU A 53 6.11 -5.82 -6.76
C LEU A 53 7.41 -6.47 -7.24
N GLY A 54 7.46 -7.80 -7.22
CA GLY A 54 8.47 -8.64 -7.85
C GLY A 54 7.82 -9.54 -8.90
N SER A 55 8.59 -10.46 -9.48
CA SER A 55 8.09 -11.38 -10.52
C SER A 55 6.89 -12.22 -10.06
N ASP A 56 6.98 -12.77 -8.84
CA ASP A 56 6.02 -13.76 -8.32
C ASP A 56 5.51 -13.42 -6.92
N ARG A 57 5.91 -12.28 -6.38
CA ARG A 57 5.55 -11.85 -5.03
C ARG A 57 5.34 -10.35 -4.99
N TRP A 58 4.49 -9.92 -4.08
CA TRP A 58 4.31 -8.53 -3.74
C TRP A 58 4.44 -8.38 -2.22
N GLY A 59 4.65 -7.15 -1.77
CA GLY A 59 4.74 -6.85 -0.36
C GLY A 59 4.65 -5.36 -0.15
N ALA A 60 3.87 -4.97 0.85
CA ALA A 60 3.82 -3.60 1.31
C ALA A 60 4.29 -3.51 2.75
N ASP A 61 4.87 -2.37 3.10
CA ASP A 61 5.25 -2.06 4.46
C ASP A 61 5.19 -0.55 4.68
N TRP A 62 5.47 -0.10 5.89
CA TRP A 62 5.40 1.30 6.28
C TRP A 62 6.68 1.78 6.95
N GLY A 63 6.79 3.10 7.09
CA GLY A 63 7.86 3.73 7.83
C GLY A 63 7.52 5.17 8.20
N LEU A 64 8.26 5.74 9.15
CA LEU A 64 8.08 7.15 9.56
C LEU A 64 8.43 8.15 8.45
N THR A 65 9.18 7.73 7.44
CA THR A 65 9.55 8.52 6.28
C THR A 65 9.30 7.74 4.99
N ALA A 66 9.22 8.45 3.87
CA ALA A 66 9.11 7.86 2.54
C ALA A 66 10.24 6.86 2.27
N ALA A 67 11.48 7.21 2.64
CA ALA A 67 12.65 6.34 2.48
C ALA A 67 12.57 5.09 3.36
N ALA A 68 12.08 5.21 4.61
CA ALA A 68 11.90 4.07 5.49
C ALA A 68 10.83 3.11 4.95
N ALA A 69 9.70 3.63 4.49
CA ALA A 69 8.63 2.82 3.90
C ALA A 69 9.08 2.11 2.62
N HIS A 70 9.80 2.83 1.74
CA HIS A 70 10.42 2.26 0.54
C HIS A 70 11.31 1.08 0.89
N ASN A 71 12.29 1.28 1.77
CA ASN A 71 13.24 0.24 2.15
C ASN A 71 12.55 -0.96 2.82
N ALA A 72 11.54 -0.70 3.66
CA ALA A 72 10.76 -1.75 4.32
C ALA A 72 9.98 -2.60 3.30
N ALA A 73 9.33 -1.97 2.30
CA ALA A 73 8.64 -2.72 1.25
C ALA A 73 9.60 -3.55 0.38
N LEU A 74 10.77 -3.02 0.02
CA LEU A 74 11.81 -3.79 -0.70
C LEU A 74 12.43 -4.90 0.16
N ALA A 75 12.50 -4.75 1.48
CA ALA A 75 12.91 -5.85 2.35
C ALA A 75 11.93 -7.03 2.30
N ARG A 76 10.64 -6.78 2.06
CA ARG A 76 9.62 -7.83 1.85
C ARG A 76 9.66 -8.42 0.45
N VAL A 77 10.16 -7.68 -0.54
CA VAL A 77 10.30 -8.10 -1.93
C VAL A 77 11.71 -7.77 -2.45
N PRO A 78 12.72 -8.58 -2.10
CA PRO A 78 14.08 -8.39 -2.60
C PRO A 78 14.10 -8.39 -4.13
N SER A 79 14.82 -7.45 -4.73
CA SER A 79 14.85 -7.20 -6.18
C SER A 79 13.51 -6.80 -6.81
N GLY A 80 12.52 -6.44 -6.00
CA GLY A 80 11.27 -5.84 -6.45
C GLY A 80 11.43 -4.37 -6.82
N ARG A 81 10.32 -3.77 -7.28
CA ARG A 81 10.21 -2.34 -7.57
C ARG A 81 9.06 -1.75 -6.77
N ILE A 82 9.26 -0.56 -6.20
CA ILE A 82 8.17 0.23 -5.62
C ILE A 82 7.24 0.69 -6.75
N VAL A 83 5.95 0.41 -6.59
CA VAL A 83 4.90 0.85 -7.51
C VAL A 83 3.95 1.87 -6.88
N GLU A 84 3.86 1.89 -5.54
CA GLU A 84 3.08 2.87 -4.79
C GLU A 84 3.89 3.33 -3.58
N LEU A 85 3.81 4.62 -3.27
CA LEU A 85 4.38 5.24 -2.08
C LEU A 85 3.50 6.42 -1.68
N HIS A 86 2.87 6.34 -0.50
CA HIS A 86 1.91 7.34 -0.03
C HIS A 86 2.17 7.67 1.43
N CYS A 87 2.23 8.96 1.76
CA CYS A 87 2.40 9.45 3.13
C CYS A 87 1.09 10.00 3.69
N THR A 88 0.89 9.86 4.99
CA THR A 88 -0.28 10.43 5.65
C THR A 88 -0.24 11.96 5.60
N GLY A 89 -1.34 12.60 5.21
CA GLY A 89 -1.43 14.08 5.15
C GLY A 89 -1.02 14.72 3.83
N GLU A 90 -0.81 13.94 2.77
CA GLU A 90 -0.52 14.43 1.40
C GLU A 90 -1.75 14.94 0.64
#